data_AF-A0AAD7PCL6-F1
#
_entry.id   AF-A0AAD7PCL6-F1
#
_cell.length_a   1.000
_cell.length_b   1.000
_cell.length_c   1.000
_cell.angle_alpha   90.00
_cell.angle_beta   90.00
_cell.angle_gamma   90.00
#
_symmetry.space_group_name_H-M   'P 1'
#
loop_
_entity.id
_entity.type
_entity.pdbx_description
1 polymer ?
#
loop_
_entity_poly.entity_id
_entity_poly.type
_entity_poly.pdbx_seq_one_letter_code
_entity_poly.pdbx_strand_id
1 'polypeptide(L)'
;MLDAKLISLSLHHIDIEVYDDQGVAKWRGTRIYGWLEDGNKAKTFELLHQLSTANQLPWLFVGDFNAMIANEEKKCGEPPPFHLLQSFRDTIQDLNLEDLGYEGNPFTWSNGRMEDDNERTGKNKKGKGGLGFRNVECVNLAMLAKQVWRLYTAPESLAAVVLKAWDFPRSDILHAKLGFQPSYIWRSIHAAIDVIESGTHWLLDDAQSVRIWQDKWLPEQNGFKPWSAPKIVSPSATISTLIDHDLHRWNTPFID
;
A
#
# COMPACT_ATOMS: atom_id res chain seq x y z
N MET A 1 17.12 14.51 0.56
CA MET A 1 16.15 13.53 1.12
C MET A 1 15.00 14.34 1.69
N LEU A 2 13.75 14.03 1.34
CA LEU A 2 12.59 14.70 1.92
C LEU A 2 12.41 14.20 3.35
N ASP A 3 12.18 15.11 4.29
CA ASP A 3 11.85 14.79 5.69
C ASP A 3 10.39 15.14 5.97
N ALA A 4 9.76 14.45 6.91
CA ALA A 4 8.36 14.65 7.22
C ALA A 4 8.12 14.74 8.73
N LYS A 5 7.38 15.77 9.14
CA LYS A 5 7.08 16.05 10.55
C LYS A 5 5.58 16.00 10.80
N LEU A 6 5.19 15.25 11.83
CA LEU A 6 3.81 15.20 12.30
C LEU A 6 3.40 16.55 12.91
N ILE A 7 2.32 17.15 12.40
CA ILE A 7 1.70 18.36 12.95
C ILE A 7 0.59 17.98 13.93
N SER A 8 -0.34 17.15 13.47
CA SER A 8 -1.54 16.79 14.24
C SER A 8 -2.03 15.39 13.87
N LEU A 9 -2.69 14.75 14.83
CA LEU A 9 -3.17 13.39 14.72
C LEU A 9 -4.50 13.27 15.48
N SER A 10 -5.49 12.64 14.86
CA SER A 10 -6.73 12.21 15.49
C SER A 10 -7.18 10.85 14.95
N LEU A 11 -8.34 10.37 15.40
CA LEU A 11 -8.96 9.18 14.82
C LEU A 11 -9.35 9.37 13.34
N HIS A 12 -9.62 10.61 12.93
CA HIS A 12 -10.16 10.95 11.61
C HIS A 12 -9.15 11.66 10.70
N HIS A 13 -7.96 12.00 11.20
CA HIS A 13 -6.92 12.59 10.35
C HIS A 13 -5.50 12.34 10.85
N ILE A 14 -4.55 12.36 9.92
CA ILE A 14 -3.12 12.49 10.18
C ILE A 14 -2.60 13.63 9.33
N ASP A 15 -1.89 14.57 9.93
CA ASP A 15 -1.42 15.75 9.24
C ASP A 15 0.10 15.93 9.40
N ILE A 16 0.78 16.11 8.27
CA ILE A 16 2.25 16.19 8.21
C ILE A 16 2.69 17.39 7.36
N GLU A 17 3.84 17.97 7.71
CA GLU A 17 4.59 18.86 6.82
C GLU A 17 5.76 18.10 6.22
N VAL A 18 6.03 18.35 4.95
CA VAL A 18 7.14 17.74 4.23
C VAL A 18 8.17 18.83 3.90
N TYR A 19 9.41 18.56 4.28
CA TYR A 19 10.56 19.45 4.20
C TYR A 19 11.55 18.93 3.16
N ASP A 20 12.27 19.85 2.51
CA ASP A 20 13.43 19.50 1.69
C ASP A 20 14.67 19.19 2.54
N ASP A 21 15.75 18.85 1.86
CA ASP A 21 17.05 18.56 2.47
C ASP A 21 17.71 19.77 3.14
N GLN A 22 17.20 20.99 2.86
CA GLN A 22 17.63 22.23 3.50
C GLN A 22 16.77 22.58 4.72
N GLY A 23 15.77 21.75 5.06
CA GLY A 23 14.85 21.97 6.17
C GLY A 23 13.78 23.01 5.88
N VAL A 24 13.50 23.32 4.60
CA VAL A 24 12.44 24.24 4.18
C VAL A 24 11.17 23.44 3.90
N ALA A 25 10.07 23.81 4.56
CA ALA A 25 8.77 23.21 4.32
C ALA A 25 8.31 23.50 2.88
N LYS A 26 8.03 22.43 2.12
CA LYS A 26 7.60 22.55 0.71
C LYS A 26 6.10 22.45 0.55
N TRP A 27 5.48 21.50 1.25
CA TRP A 27 4.07 21.18 1.11
C TRP A 27 3.59 20.40 2.34
N ARG A 28 2.29 20.32 2.51
CA ARG A 28 1.60 19.66 3.62
C ARG A 28 0.77 18.50 3.11
N GLY A 29 0.81 17.37 3.81
CA GLY A 29 0.01 16.19 3.52
C GLY A 29 -0.99 15.92 4.63
N THR A 30 -2.27 15.84 4.32
CA THR A 30 -3.29 15.39 5.27
C THR A 30 -3.93 14.10 4.78
N ARG A 31 -3.88 13.07 5.63
CA ARG A 31 -4.66 11.86 5.48
C ARG A 31 -5.99 11.99 6.22
N ILE A 32 -7.11 11.74 5.56
CA ILE A 32 -8.46 11.80 6.17
C ILE A 32 -9.10 10.42 6.23
N TYR A 33 -9.82 10.15 7.32
CA TYR A 33 -10.78 9.06 7.43
C TYR A 33 -12.12 9.64 7.90
N GLY A 34 -12.97 9.97 6.92
CA GLY A 34 -14.24 10.63 7.12
C GLY A 34 -15.23 9.77 7.90
N TRP A 35 -16.18 10.42 8.57
CA TRP A 35 -17.21 9.73 9.34
C TRP A 35 -18.12 8.88 8.45
N LEU A 36 -18.33 7.63 8.88
CA LEU A 36 -19.15 6.66 8.14
C LEU A 36 -20.63 7.06 8.10
N GLU A 37 -21.17 7.44 9.26
CA GLU A 37 -22.59 7.75 9.42
C GLU A 37 -22.98 9.06 8.73
N ASP A 38 -24.08 9.04 7.99
CA ASP A 38 -24.61 10.20 7.26
C ASP A 38 -24.80 11.42 8.16
N GLY A 39 -25.33 11.22 9.38
CA GLY A 39 -25.53 12.30 10.35
C GLY A 39 -24.24 12.92 10.89
N ASN A 40 -23.08 12.28 10.68
CA ASN A 40 -21.78 12.76 11.13
C ASN A 40 -20.89 13.26 9.98
N LYS A 41 -21.31 13.17 8.71
CA LYS A 41 -20.47 13.62 7.57
C LYS A 41 -20.13 15.10 7.61
N ALA A 42 -21.02 15.92 8.18
CA ALA A 42 -20.74 17.35 8.40
C ALA A 42 -19.48 17.59 9.25
N LYS A 43 -19.15 16.67 10.17
CA LYS A 43 -17.90 16.75 10.98
C LYS A 43 -16.66 16.54 10.12
N THR A 44 -16.74 15.71 9.08
CA THR A 44 -15.66 15.56 8.10
C THR A 44 -15.39 16.89 7.42
N PHE A 45 -16.43 17.58 6.96
CA PHE A 45 -16.31 18.84 6.23
C PHE A 45 -15.83 19.97 7.14
N GLU A 46 -16.36 20.07 8.35
CA GLU A 46 -15.89 21.01 9.37
C GLU A 46 -14.40 20.80 9.68
N LEU A 47 -13.97 19.55 9.84
CA LEU A 47 -12.55 19.22 10.04
C LEU A 47 -11.68 19.70 8.87
N LEU A 48 -12.14 19.54 7.63
CA LEU A 48 -11.41 20.03 6.45
C LEU A 48 -11.25 21.56 6.47
N HIS A 49 -12.32 22.31 6.81
CA HIS A 49 -12.23 23.76 6.96
C HIS A 49 -11.33 24.19 8.13
N GLN A 50 -11.39 23.51 9.27
CA GLN A 50 -10.50 23.80 10.40
C GLN A 50 -9.04 23.59 10.00
N LEU A 51 -8.73 22.49 9.32
CA LEU A 51 -7.39 22.20 8.86
C LEU A 51 -6.92 23.19 7.80
N SER A 52 -7.79 23.72 6.93
CA SER A 52 -7.40 24.67 5.88
C SER A 52 -6.94 26.02 6.46
N THR A 53 -7.55 26.46 7.56
CA THR A 53 -7.16 27.71 8.22
C THR A 53 -5.81 27.63 8.94
N ALA A 54 -5.32 26.42 9.22
CA ALA A 54 -4.13 26.21 10.04
C ALA A 54 -2.80 26.46 9.29
N ASN A 55 -2.76 26.31 7.96
CA ASN A 55 -1.52 26.36 7.19
C ASN A 55 -1.75 26.78 5.73
N GLN A 56 -0.84 27.57 5.18
CA GLN A 56 -0.90 28.12 3.80
C GLN A 56 0.02 27.39 2.81
N LEU A 57 0.71 26.32 3.24
CA LEU A 57 1.53 25.51 2.33
C LEU A 57 0.67 24.79 1.28
N PRO A 58 1.22 24.49 0.09
CA PRO A 58 0.57 23.62 -0.89
C PRO A 58 0.09 22.33 -0.22
N TRP A 59 -1.16 21.96 -0.46
CA TRP A 59 -1.84 20.97 0.37
C TRP A 59 -2.27 19.75 -0.45
N LEU A 60 -1.76 18.58 -0.08
CA LEU A 60 -2.14 17.30 -0.65
C LEU A 60 -3.06 16.57 0.32
N PHE A 61 -4.24 16.20 -0.17
CA PHE A 61 -5.19 15.36 0.55
C PHE A 61 -5.22 13.95 0.01
N VAL A 62 -5.25 12.99 0.92
CA VAL A 62 -5.41 11.58 0.59
C VAL A 62 -6.31 10.95 1.64
N GLY A 63 -7.13 9.98 1.27
CA GLY A 63 -7.85 9.20 2.27
C GLY A 63 -9.18 8.68 1.81
N ASP A 64 -9.94 8.22 2.79
CA ASP A 64 -11.30 7.74 2.60
C ASP A 64 -12.24 8.77 3.24
N PHE A 65 -12.93 9.54 2.40
CA PHE A 65 -13.86 10.57 2.88
C PHE A 65 -15.20 9.98 3.33
N ASN A 66 -15.48 8.72 3.00
CA ASN A 66 -16.82 8.11 3.10
C ASN A 66 -17.92 9.01 2.46
N ALA A 67 -17.58 9.88 1.53
CA ALA A 67 -18.48 10.84 0.90
C ALA A 67 -18.38 10.69 -0.62
N MET A 68 -19.48 10.99 -1.31
CA MET A 68 -19.56 10.95 -2.76
C MET A 68 -19.79 12.36 -3.27
N ILE A 69 -19.19 12.68 -4.41
CA ILE A 69 -19.44 13.92 -5.14
C ILE A 69 -20.52 13.71 -6.19
N ALA A 70 -20.81 12.49 -6.62
CA ALA A 70 -21.87 12.25 -7.61
C ALA A 70 -22.56 10.90 -7.41
N ASN A 71 -23.80 10.77 -7.91
CA ASN A 71 -24.51 9.48 -7.84
C ASN A 71 -23.88 8.45 -8.77
N GLU A 72 -23.20 8.92 -9.81
CA GLU A 72 -22.48 8.12 -10.80
C GLU A 72 -21.29 7.37 -10.20
N GLU A 73 -20.79 7.81 -9.04
CA GLU A 73 -19.75 7.12 -8.27
C GLU A 73 -20.28 5.87 -7.56
N LYS A 74 -21.59 5.59 -7.68
CA LYS A 74 -22.25 4.44 -7.09
C LYS A 74 -22.99 3.64 -8.14
N LYS A 75 -22.66 2.35 -8.25
CA LYS A 75 -23.27 1.45 -9.24
C LYS A 75 -24.56 0.78 -8.75
N CYS A 76 -24.85 0.75 -7.44
CA CYS A 76 -26.02 0.06 -6.89
C CYS A 76 -26.37 0.51 -5.44
N GLY A 77 -27.64 0.39 -5.04
CA GLY A 77 -28.18 0.78 -3.73
C GLY A 77 -28.79 2.18 -3.72
N GLU A 78 -29.48 2.53 -2.63
CA GLU A 78 -30.17 3.83 -2.52
C GLU A 78 -29.19 5.00 -2.70
N PRO A 79 -29.52 5.99 -3.55
CA PRO A 79 -28.65 7.14 -3.75
C PRO A 79 -28.48 7.91 -2.42
N PRO A 80 -27.29 8.45 -2.13
CA PRO A 80 -27.12 9.32 -0.98
C PRO A 80 -28.06 10.52 -1.07
N PRO A 81 -28.51 11.05 0.07
CA PRO A 81 -29.26 12.30 0.11
C PRO A 81 -28.54 13.43 -0.63
N PHE A 82 -29.27 14.16 -1.49
CA PHE A 82 -28.70 15.23 -2.33
C PHE A 82 -27.92 16.28 -1.54
N HIS A 83 -28.39 16.63 -0.34
CA HIS A 83 -27.73 17.62 0.52
C HIS A 83 -26.32 17.19 0.96
N LEU A 84 -26.05 15.88 1.10
CA LEU A 84 -24.71 15.38 1.44
C LEU A 84 -23.75 15.49 0.26
N LEU A 85 -24.22 15.17 -0.95
CA LEU A 85 -23.45 15.37 -2.18
C LEU A 85 -23.12 16.86 -2.37
N GLN A 86 -24.12 17.73 -2.19
CA GLN A 86 -23.94 19.17 -2.32
C GLN A 86 -22.96 19.72 -1.27
N SER A 87 -23.12 19.34 0.00
CA SER A 87 -22.23 19.80 1.08
C SER A 87 -20.78 19.41 0.81
N PHE A 88 -20.53 18.21 0.27
CA PHE A 88 -19.18 17.78 -0.06
C PHE A 88 -18.61 18.55 -1.26
N ARG A 89 -19.41 18.78 -2.30
CA ARG A 89 -19.03 19.63 -3.45
C ARG A 89 -18.70 21.05 -3.02
N ASP A 90 -19.55 21.66 -2.19
CA ASP A 90 -19.36 23.00 -1.66
C ASP A 90 -18.04 23.07 -0.87
N THR A 91 -17.76 22.06 -0.04
CA THR A 91 -16.49 21.95 0.71
C THR A 91 -15.28 21.89 -0.23
N ILE A 92 -15.34 21.06 -1.29
CA ILE A 92 -14.25 20.94 -2.28
C ILE A 92 -14.02 22.28 -2.99
N GLN A 93 -15.11 22.95 -3.37
CA GLN A 93 -15.07 24.25 -4.05
C GLN A 93 -14.52 25.35 -3.14
N ASP A 94 -14.98 25.42 -1.88
CA ASP A 94 -14.53 26.40 -0.89
C ASP A 94 -13.05 26.27 -0.55
N LEU A 95 -12.54 25.03 -0.56
CA LEU A 95 -11.14 24.73 -0.33
C LEU A 95 -10.28 24.80 -1.61
N ASN A 96 -10.90 25.10 -2.76
CA ASN A 96 -10.26 25.11 -4.08
C ASN A 96 -9.45 23.83 -4.35
N LEU A 97 -10.04 22.69 -3.99
CA LEU A 97 -9.42 21.38 -4.19
C LEU A 97 -9.66 20.88 -5.60
N GLU A 98 -8.59 20.38 -6.20
CA GLU A 98 -8.61 19.78 -7.53
C GLU A 98 -8.38 18.28 -7.42
N ASP A 99 -9.16 17.49 -8.16
CA ASP A 99 -8.94 16.05 -8.29
C ASP A 99 -7.73 15.80 -9.22
N LEU A 100 -6.77 15.02 -8.74
CA LEU A 100 -5.59 14.60 -9.50
C LEU A 100 -5.93 13.57 -10.58
N GLY A 101 -7.14 13.02 -10.56
CA GLY A 101 -7.60 11.96 -11.43
C GLY A 101 -7.12 10.58 -11.00
N TYR A 102 -7.57 9.55 -11.72
CA TYR A 102 -7.18 8.17 -11.48
C TYR A 102 -7.05 7.40 -12.80
N GLU A 103 -6.28 6.31 -12.78
CA GLU A 103 -6.21 5.35 -13.87
C GLU A 103 -6.61 3.97 -13.34
N GLY A 104 -7.56 3.29 -14.01
CA GLY A 104 -8.03 1.95 -13.64
C GLY A 104 -9.50 1.89 -13.28
N ASN A 105 -9.84 1.17 -12.21
CA ASN A 105 -11.23 0.97 -11.80
C ASN A 105 -11.80 2.25 -11.14
N PRO A 106 -12.92 2.82 -11.63
CA PRO A 106 -13.58 3.98 -11.01
C PRO A 106 -14.03 3.77 -9.57
N PHE A 107 -14.26 2.52 -9.16
CA PHE A 107 -14.84 2.22 -7.85
C PHE A 107 -13.75 1.78 -6.87
N THR A 108 -13.70 2.45 -5.71
CA THR A 108 -12.70 2.23 -4.65
C THR A 108 -13.13 1.17 -3.62
N TRP A 109 -14.41 0.78 -3.60
CA TRP A 109 -14.96 -0.17 -2.63
C TRP A 109 -16.14 -0.99 -3.17
N SER A 110 -16.31 -2.22 -2.65
CA SER A 110 -17.46 -3.09 -2.90
C SER A 110 -17.83 -3.87 -1.63
N ASN A 111 -19.13 -4.03 -1.36
CA ASN A 111 -19.64 -4.81 -0.22
C ASN A 111 -19.72 -6.32 -0.48
N GLY A 112 -19.23 -6.80 -1.62
CA GLY A 112 -19.22 -8.22 -1.95
C GLY A 112 -20.60 -8.84 -2.20
N ARG A 113 -21.68 -8.04 -2.26
CA ARG A 113 -22.99 -8.52 -2.72
C ARG A 113 -22.90 -8.71 -4.23
N MET A 114 -22.55 -9.93 -4.64
CA MET A 114 -22.64 -10.34 -6.04
C MET A 114 -24.08 -10.18 -6.49
N GLU A 115 -24.27 -9.58 -7.66
CA GLU A 115 -25.55 -9.60 -8.33
C GLU A 115 -25.97 -11.06 -8.51
N ASP A 116 -27.16 -11.41 -8.01
CA ASP A 116 -27.86 -12.61 -8.44
C ASP A 116 -28.21 -12.41 -9.92
N ASP A 117 -27.26 -12.71 -10.80
CA ASP A 117 -27.46 -12.73 -12.24
C ASP A 117 -28.39 -13.90 -12.59
N ASN A 118 -29.69 -13.62 -12.48
CA ASN A 118 -30.76 -14.38 -13.15
C ASN A 118 -30.69 -14.27 -14.70
N GLU A 119 -29.59 -13.78 -15.27
CA GLU A 119 -29.26 -13.84 -16.70
C GLU A 119 -28.51 -15.15 -17.09
N ARG A 120 -28.54 -16.18 -16.24
CA ARG A 120 -28.03 -17.50 -16.57
C ARG A 120 -29.01 -18.33 -17.40
N THR A 121 -29.36 -17.86 -18.60
CA THR A 121 -29.89 -18.70 -19.69
C THR A 121 -29.08 -18.50 -20.96
N GLY A 122 -27.89 -19.09 -20.98
CA GLY A 122 -27.08 -19.07 -22.20
C GLY A 122 -25.79 -19.85 -22.09
N LYS A 123 -25.87 -21.15 -22.34
CA LYS A 123 -24.76 -22.07 -22.59
C LYS A 123 -23.55 -21.39 -23.27
N ASN A 124 -22.37 -21.62 -22.71
CA ASN A 124 -21.07 -21.66 -23.37
C ASN A 124 -20.95 -20.93 -24.73
N LYS A 125 -20.46 -19.69 -24.69
CA LYS A 125 -19.55 -19.19 -25.73
C LYS A 125 -18.30 -18.62 -25.06
N LYS A 126 -17.27 -19.47 -24.94
CA LYS A 126 -15.88 -19.01 -24.93
C LYS A 126 -15.66 -18.26 -26.24
N GLY A 127 -15.45 -16.95 -26.19
CA GLY A 127 -15.23 -16.15 -27.39
C GLY A 127 -15.54 -14.68 -27.23
N LYS A 128 -14.78 -14.00 -26.37
CA LYS A 128 -14.35 -12.58 -26.38
C LYS A 128 -13.83 -12.25 -24.98
N GLY A 129 -12.59 -11.74 -24.91
CA GLY A 129 -11.73 -11.77 -23.73
C GLY A 129 -12.31 -11.13 -22.46
N GLY A 130 -12.15 -11.84 -21.34
CA GLY A 130 -12.25 -11.31 -19.99
C GLY A 130 -11.10 -11.90 -19.17
N LEU A 131 -10.47 -11.09 -18.31
CA LEU A 131 -9.16 -11.36 -17.67
C LEU A 131 -9.07 -12.63 -16.78
N GLY A 132 -10.14 -13.41 -16.63
CA GLY A 132 -10.08 -14.73 -15.96
C GLY A 132 -9.87 -14.69 -14.44
N PHE A 133 -9.91 -13.52 -13.80
CA PHE A 133 -9.83 -13.42 -12.35
C PHE A 133 -11.12 -13.90 -11.69
N ARG A 134 -11.06 -15.05 -11.02
CA ARG A 134 -12.18 -15.64 -10.27
C ARG A 134 -12.26 -15.19 -8.82
N ASN A 135 -11.22 -14.52 -8.31
CA ASN A 135 -11.18 -14.02 -6.94
C ASN A 135 -10.66 -12.57 -6.90
N VAL A 136 -11.57 -11.63 -6.66
CA VAL A 136 -11.29 -10.18 -6.56
C VAL A 136 -10.34 -9.88 -5.39
N GLU A 137 -10.42 -10.65 -4.31
CA GLU A 137 -9.52 -10.53 -3.16
C GLU A 137 -8.07 -10.77 -3.56
N CYS A 138 -7.81 -11.83 -4.35
CA CYS A 138 -6.48 -12.14 -4.83
C CYS A 138 -5.92 -11.04 -5.76
N VAL A 139 -6.77 -10.44 -6.60
CA VAL A 139 -6.36 -9.34 -7.50
C VAL A 139 -6.02 -8.09 -6.70
N ASN A 140 -6.86 -7.73 -5.72
CA ASN A 140 -6.60 -6.60 -4.83
C ASN A 140 -5.32 -6.80 -4.02
N LEU A 141 -5.13 -8.00 -3.46
CA LEU A 141 -3.93 -8.34 -2.71
C LEU A 141 -2.68 -8.30 -3.59
N ALA A 142 -2.75 -8.79 -4.83
CA ALA A 142 -1.65 -8.69 -5.79
C ALA A 142 -1.33 -7.24 -6.18
N MET A 143 -2.35 -6.39 -6.36
CA MET A 143 -2.15 -4.96 -6.61
C MET A 143 -1.51 -4.28 -5.41
N LEU A 144 -1.96 -4.57 -4.19
CA LEU A 144 -1.37 -4.05 -2.96
C LEU A 144 0.09 -4.52 -2.81
N ALA A 145 0.38 -5.80 -3.08
CA ALA A 145 1.74 -6.33 -3.06
C ALA A 145 2.63 -5.59 -4.07
N LYS A 146 2.13 -5.31 -5.28
CA LYS A 146 2.84 -4.48 -6.26
C LYS A 146 3.13 -3.07 -5.74
N GLN A 147 2.21 -2.45 -5.01
CA GLN A 147 2.47 -1.15 -4.38
C GLN A 147 3.51 -1.27 -3.25
N VAL A 148 3.42 -2.28 -2.38
CA VAL A 148 4.44 -2.55 -1.35
C VAL A 148 5.83 -2.70 -1.97
N TRP A 149 5.94 -3.44 -3.08
CA TRP A 149 7.19 -3.59 -3.82
C TRP A 149 7.73 -2.26 -4.34
N ARG A 150 6.86 -1.38 -4.85
CA ARG A 150 7.25 -0.03 -5.28
C ARG A 150 7.73 0.83 -4.10
N LEU A 151 7.05 0.76 -2.95
CA LEU A 151 7.47 1.46 -1.73
C LEU A 151 8.85 1.00 -1.24
N TYR A 152 9.16 -0.28 -1.44
CA TYR A 152 10.46 -0.86 -1.10
C TYR A 152 11.56 -0.49 -2.09
N THR A 153 11.27 -0.55 -3.40
CA THR A 153 12.27 -0.36 -4.48
C THR A 153 12.50 1.10 -4.86
N ALA A 154 11.55 1.99 -4.60
CA ALA A 154 11.66 3.43 -4.84
C ALA A 154 11.31 4.23 -3.56
N PRO A 155 12.13 4.10 -2.49
CA PRO A 155 11.87 4.74 -1.19
C PRO A 155 11.89 6.27 -1.23
N GLU A 156 12.50 6.87 -2.24
CA GLU A 156 12.54 8.30 -2.51
C GLU A 156 11.31 8.84 -3.24
N SER A 157 10.44 7.96 -3.75
CA SER A 157 9.20 8.38 -4.37
C SER A 157 8.31 9.12 -3.36
N LEU A 158 7.54 10.11 -3.84
CA LEU A 158 6.65 10.89 -2.97
C LEU A 158 5.72 10.00 -2.15
N ALA A 159 5.12 8.99 -2.80
CA ALA A 159 4.25 8.03 -2.13
C ALA A 159 4.98 7.25 -1.01
N ALA A 160 6.23 6.83 -1.24
CA ALA A 160 7.02 6.13 -0.24
C ALA A 160 7.38 7.03 0.94
N VAL A 161 7.82 8.26 0.69
CA VAL A 161 8.13 9.24 1.75
C VAL A 161 6.91 9.51 2.62
N VAL A 162 5.75 9.72 2.00
CA VAL A 162 4.50 10.07 2.67
C VAL A 162 3.92 8.91 3.47
N LEU A 163 3.81 7.72 2.86
CA LEU A 163 3.30 6.54 3.55
C LEU A 163 4.24 6.11 4.69
N LYS A 164 5.56 6.25 4.50
CA LYS A 164 6.52 6.02 5.57
C LYS A 164 6.28 6.97 6.74
N ALA A 165 6.11 8.26 6.48
CA ALA A 165 5.84 9.25 7.52
C ALA A 165 4.55 8.95 8.31
N TRP A 166 3.51 8.45 7.64
CA TRP A 166 2.22 8.17 8.27
C TRP A 166 2.16 6.84 9.00
N ASP A 167 2.65 5.76 8.40
CA ASP A 167 2.35 4.40 8.85
C ASP A 167 3.55 3.66 9.43
N PHE A 168 4.77 3.96 8.98
CA PHE A 168 5.99 3.27 9.41
C PHE A 168 7.21 4.19 9.55
N PRO A 169 7.13 5.28 10.35
CA PRO A 169 8.14 6.35 10.35
C PRO A 169 9.52 5.92 10.87
N ARG A 170 9.59 4.80 11.60
CA ARG A 170 10.81 4.32 12.27
C ARG A 170 11.32 2.98 11.74
N SER A 171 10.78 2.49 10.64
CA SER A 171 11.22 1.24 10.01
C SER A 171 11.22 1.37 8.49
N ASP A 172 11.66 0.32 7.80
CA ASP A 172 11.30 0.09 6.40
C ASP A 172 9.93 -0.60 6.29
N ILE A 173 9.40 -0.65 5.08
CA ILE A 173 8.06 -1.19 4.78
C ILE A 173 7.96 -2.69 5.11
N LEU A 174 9.02 -3.48 4.88
CA LEU A 174 8.97 -4.94 5.07
C LEU A 174 9.00 -5.31 6.56
N HIS A 175 9.74 -4.56 7.37
CA HIS A 175 9.81 -4.79 8.83
C HIS A 175 8.80 -3.96 9.63
N ALA A 176 7.91 -3.24 8.96
CA ALA A 176 6.92 -2.39 9.61
C ALA A 176 5.91 -3.23 10.41
N LYS A 177 5.62 -2.79 11.64
CA LYS A 177 4.63 -3.44 12.50
C LYS A 177 3.26 -2.79 12.30
N LEU A 178 2.21 -3.61 12.39
CA LEU A 178 0.84 -3.13 12.25
C LEU A 178 0.44 -2.11 13.35
N GLY A 179 0.92 -2.29 14.59
CA GLY A 179 0.60 -1.40 15.72
C GLY A 179 -0.79 -1.64 16.32
N PHE A 180 -1.20 -0.78 17.27
CA PHE A 180 -2.42 -0.98 18.08
C PHE A 180 -3.71 -0.48 17.40
N GLN A 181 -3.63 0.56 16.57
CA GLN A 181 -4.78 1.14 15.86
C GLN A 181 -4.40 1.55 14.42
N PRO A 182 -4.11 0.57 13.55
CA PRO A 182 -3.75 0.85 12.16
C PRO A 182 -4.93 1.46 11.40
N SER A 183 -4.64 2.38 10.48
CA SER A 183 -5.63 2.84 9.49
C SER A 183 -6.07 1.67 8.59
N TYR A 184 -7.24 1.77 7.96
CA TYR A 184 -7.69 0.74 7.01
C TYR A 184 -6.70 0.56 5.84
N ILE A 185 -6.21 1.67 5.30
CA ILE A 185 -5.17 1.68 4.26
C ILE A 185 -3.94 0.91 4.76
N TRP A 186 -3.47 1.20 5.98
CA TRP A 186 -2.31 0.51 6.54
C TRP A 186 -2.57 -0.98 6.75
N ARG A 187 -3.75 -1.39 7.23
CA ARG A 187 -4.11 -2.82 7.34
C ARG A 187 -4.03 -3.53 5.98
N SER A 188 -4.56 -2.90 4.93
CA SER A 188 -4.56 -3.47 3.58
C SER A 188 -3.15 -3.56 2.99
N ILE A 189 -2.35 -2.50 3.13
CA ILE A 189 -0.95 -2.50 2.69
C ILE A 189 -0.13 -3.53 3.49
N HIS A 190 -0.30 -3.56 4.82
CA HIS A 190 0.41 -4.46 5.72
C HIS A 190 0.09 -5.92 5.44
N ALA A 191 -1.18 -6.26 5.18
CA ALA A 191 -1.58 -7.61 4.78
C ALA A 191 -0.92 -8.09 3.47
N ALA A 192 -0.50 -7.17 2.60
CA ALA A 192 0.21 -7.53 1.37
C ALA A 192 1.72 -7.74 1.55
N ILE A 193 2.28 -7.38 2.71
CA ILE A 193 3.69 -7.63 3.04
C ILE A 193 3.95 -9.15 3.05
N ASP A 194 3.08 -9.94 3.69
CA ASP A 194 3.21 -11.40 3.76
C ASP A 194 3.28 -12.05 2.36
N VAL A 195 2.57 -11.49 1.38
CA VAL A 195 2.61 -11.95 -0.03
C VAL A 195 3.96 -11.65 -0.67
N ILE A 196 4.50 -10.46 -0.43
CA ILE A 196 5.84 -10.08 -0.89
C ILE A 196 6.89 -10.96 -0.22
N GLU A 197 6.86 -11.12 1.10
CA GLU A 197 7.81 -11.99 1.81
C GLU A 197 7.72 -13.44 1.35
N SER A 198 6.52 -13.95 1.07
CA SER A 198 6.32 -15.32 0.57
C SER A 198 6.80 -15.52 -0.86
N GLY A 199 6.63 -14.51 -1.72
CA GLY A 199 6.96 -14.57 -3.15
C GLY A 199 8.36 -14.07 -3.53
N THR A 200 9.07 -13.38 -2.63
CA THR A 200 10.41 -12.85 -2.89
C THR A 200 11.52 -13.80 -2.41
N HIS A 201 12.58 -13.83 -3.21
CA HIS A 201 13.84 -14.50 -2.89
C HIS A 201 15.00 -13.60 -3.34
N TRP A 202 16.13 -13.75 -2.68
CA TRP A 202 17.38 -13.09 -3.02
C TRP A 202 17.85 -13.57 -4.39
N LEU A 203 18.03 -12.63 -5.32
CA LEU A 203 18.83 -12.85 -6.51
C LEU A 203 20.29 -12.65 -6.11
N LEU A 204 21.15 -13.63 -6.41
CA LEU A 204 22.55 -13.62 -6.02
C LEU A 204 23.34 -12.57 -6.82
N ASP A 205 23.44 -11.37 -6.26
CA ASP A 205 24.31 -10.30 -6.77
C ASP A 205 25.53 -10.08 -5.85
N ASP A 206 25.33 -10.17 -4.53
CA ASP A 206 26.40 -10.20 -3.52
C ASP A 206 26.30 -11.47 -2.66
N ALA A 207 27.31 -12.32 -2.73
CA ALA A 207 27.38 -13.56 -1.96
C ALA A 207 27.81 -13.35 -0.49
N GLN A 208 28.30 -12.16 -0.14
CA GLN A 208 28.83 -11.87 1.20
C GLN A 208 27.75 -11.55 2.23
N SER A 209 26.60 -11.04 1.79
CA SER A 209 25.51 -10.61 2.68
C SER A 209 24.39 -11.65 2.85
N VAL A 210 24.28 -12.62 1.93
CA VAL A 210 23.23 -13.64 1.95
C VAL A 210 23.65 -14.85 2.78
N ARG A 211 22.94 -15.12 3.87
CA ARG A 211 23.18 -16.25 4.78
C ARG A 211 22.56 -17.53 4.23
N ILE A 212 23.36 -18.59 4.16
CA ILE A 212 22.99 -19.86 3.51
C ILE A 212 21.70 -20.44 4.07
N TRP A 213 21.53 -20.43 5.39
CA TRP A 213 20.43 -21.12 6.08
C TRP A 213 19.25 -20.21 6.45
N GLN A 214 19.47 -18.90 6.46
CA GLN A 214 18.49 -17.94 7.02
C GLN A 214 17.74 -17.21 5.92
N ASP A 215 18.41 -16.91 4.80
CA ASP A 215 17.84 -16.09 3.74
C ASP A 215 17.26 -16.98 2.62
N LYS A 216 16.23 -16.48 1.92
CA LYS A 216 15.52 -17.21 0.85
C LYS A 216 16.27 -16.99 -0.47
N TRP A 217 17.11 -17.92 -0.93
CA TRP A 217 17.95 -17.72 -2.12
C TRP A 217 17.94 -18.88 -3.12
N LEU A 218 17.25 -20.00 -2.82
CA LEU A 218 17.19 -21.17 -3.71
C LEU A 218 15.86 -21.20 -4.50
N PRO A 219 15.84 -20.79 -5.78
CA PRO A 219 14.60 -20.63 -6.56
C PRO A 219 13.83 -21.93 -6.80
N GLU A 220 14.50 -23.08 -6.80
CA GLU A 220 13.91 -24.38 -7.14
C GLU A 220 13.42 -25.19 -5.93
N GLN A 221 13.68 -24.73 -4.70
CA GLN A 221 13.27 -25.44 -3.48
C GLN A 221 12.02 -24.84 -2.84
N ASN A 222 11.18 -25.71 -2.27
CA ASN A 222 9.96 -25.29 -1.58
C ASN A 222 10.31 -24.43 -0.35
N GLY A 223 9.85 -23.18 -0.33
CA GLY A 223 10.21 -22.21 0.72
C GLY A 223 11.54 -21.48 0.52
N PHE A 224 12.22 -21.68 -0.61
CA PHE A 224 13.43 -20.98 -1.05
C PHE A 224 14.66 -21.12 -0.14
N LYS A 225 14.67 -22.11 0.76
CA LYS A 225 15.76 -22.34 1.74
C LYS A 225 16.23 -23.79 1.72
N PRO A 226 17.49 -24.05 2.08
CA PRO A 226 17.99 -25.41 2.25
C PRO A 226 17.28 -26.14 3.41
N TRP A 227 17.09 -27.46 3.28
CA TRP A 227 16.36 -28.27 4.27
C TRP A 227 17.13 -28.55 5.57
N SER A 228 18.47 -28.49 5.54
CA SER A 228 19.31 -28.86 6.69
C SER A 228 20.69 -28.21 6.62
N ALA A 229 21.17 -27.66 7.74
CA ALA A 229 22.56 -27.23 7.89
C ALA A 229 23.49 -28.46 7.96
N PRO A 230 24.40 -28.70 6.99
CA PRO A 230 25.43 -29.70 7.11
C PRO A 230 26.37 -29.31 8.24
N LYS A 231 26.84 -30.31 8.98
CA LYS A 231 27.71 -30.16 10.16
C LYS A 231 29.08 -29.49 9.88
N ILE A 232 29.37 -29.18 8.61
CA ILE A 232 30.68 -28.74 8.13
C ILE A 232 30.76 -27.20 8.08
N VAL A 233 29.63 -26.49 7.93
CA VAL A 233 29.61 -25.05 7.70
C VAL A 233 28.90 -24.35 8.88
N SER A 234 29.47 -23.22 9.35
CA SER A 234 28.89 -22.45 10.44
C SER A 234 27.42 -22.07 10.17
N PRO A 235 26.53 -22.10 11.18
CA PRO A 235 25.14 -21.63 11.04
C PRO A 235 24.98 -20.17 10.59
N SER A 236 26.02 -19.36 10.75
CA SER A 236 26.06 -17.95 10.33
C SER A 236 26.76 -17.72 8.99
N ALA A 237 27.13 -18.79 8.27
CA ALA A 237 27.86 -18.68 7.01
C ALA A 237 27.01 -18.09 5.87
N THR A 238 27.70 -17.43 4.96
CA THR A 238 27.15 -16.71 3.82
C THR A 238 27.46 -17.45 2.52
N ILE A 239 26.75 -17.17 1.44
CA ILE A 239 26.91 -17.89 0.17
C ILE A 239 28.33 -17.75 -0.40
N SER A 240 29.05 -16.69 -0.05
CA SER A 240 30.47 -16.54 -0.41
C SER A 240 31.32 -17.72 0.05
N THR A 241 30.97 -18.39 1.16
CA THR A 241 31.70 -19.59 1.62
C THR A 241 31.46 -20.81 0.73
N LEU A 242 30.39 -20.80 -0.07
CA LEU A 242 30.07 -21.83 -1.05
C LEU A 242 30.68 -21.55 -2.42
N ILE A 243 31.33 -20.39 -2.62
CA ILE A 243 31.94 -19.99 -3.89
C ILE A 243 33.45 -20.07 -3.76
N ASP A 244 34.08 -20.78 -4.69
CA ASP A 244 35.52 -20.66 -4.94
C ASP A 244 35.76 -19.37 -5.72
N HIS A 245 36.36 -18.38 -5.06
CA HIS A 245 36.63 -17.06 -5.61
C HIS A 245 37.75 -17.05 -6.65
N ASP A 246 38.66 -18.02 -6.62
CA ASP A 246 39.76 -18.13 -7.60
C ASP A 246 39.27 -18.80 -8.90
N LEU A 247 38.36 -19.76 -8.77
CA LEU A 247 37.85 -20.56 -9.89
C LEU A 247 36.46 -20.15 -10.38
N HIS A 248 35.86 -19.10 -9.79
CA HIS A 248 34.52 -18.59 -10.05
C HIS A 248 33.45 -19.70 -10.19
N ARG A 249 33.51 -20.70 -9.30
CA ARG A 249 32.61 -21.85 -9.32
C ARG A 249 32.16 -22.21 -7.92
N TRP A 250 31.09 -23.00 -7.85
CA TRP A 250 30.65 -23.58 -6.59
C TRP A 250 31.69 -24.53 -6.01
N ASN A 251 31.89 -24.42 -4.70
CA ASN A 251 32.77 -25.29 -3.93
C ASN A 251 32.03 -26.61 -3.66
N THR A 252 32.10 -27.52 -4.63
CA THR A 252 31.36 -28.79 -4.66
C THR A 252 31.48 -29.68 -3.41
N PRO A 253 32.58 -29.68 -2.63
CA PRO A 253 32.63 -30.40 -1.35
C PRO A 253 31.65 -29.89 -0.27
N PHE A 254 31.08 -28.70 -0.43
CA PHE A 254 30.12 -28.11 0.50
C PHE A 254 28.67 -28.16 0.00
N ILE A 255 28.43 -28.77 -1.17
CA ILE A 255 27.13 -28.80 -1.85
C ILE A 255 26.81 -30.25 -2.23
N ASP A 256 25.79 -30.81 -1.58
CA ASP A 256 25.23 -32.14 -1.86
C ASP A 256 23.99 -32.05 -2.76
#